data_AF-A0A4D6L118-F1
#
_entry.id   AF-A0A4D6L118-F1
#
_cell.length_a   1.000
_cell.length_b   1.000
_cell.length_c   1.000
_cell.angle_alpha   90.00
_cell.angle_beta   90.00
_cell.angle_gamma   90.00
#
_symmetry.space_group_name_H-M   'P 1'
#
loop_
_entity.id
_entity.type
_entity.pdbx_description
1 polymer ?
#
loop_
_entity_poly.entity_id
_entity_poly.type
_entity_poly.pdbx_seq_one_letter_code
_entity_poly.pdbx_strand_id
1 'polypeptide(L)'
;MRPQGNKPSSHNVITGGWTPSAADTNAGRLPGYDVITNIINGELECGRGPDSRVQSRIGFYQRYCQLLGVSPGNNLDCNNQAPF
;
A
#
# COMPACT_ATOMS: atom_id res chain seq x y z
N MET A 1 9.38 9.55 2.44
CA MET A 1 10.53 9.86 1.57
C MET A 1 11.73 8.91 1.77
N ARG A 2 11.99 8.37 2.96
CA ARG A 2 13.15 7.52 3.22
C ARG A 2 12.81 6.02 3.02
N PRO A 3 13.50 5.28 2.13
CA PRO A 3 13.40 3.82 2.06
C PRO A 3 14.11 3.16 3.26
N GLN A 4 13.71 1.94 3.61
CA GLN A 4 14.30 1.18 4.72
C GLN A 4 14.42 -0.30 4.35
N GLY A 5 15.65 -0.79 4.15
CA GLY A 5 15.87 -2.18 3.76
C GLY A 5 15.17 -2.54 2.46
N ASN A 6 14.34 -3.59 2.47
CA ASN A 6 13.50 -4.02 1.36
C ASN A 6 12.25 -3.14 1.14
N LYS A 7 11.93 -2.23 2.08
CA LYS A 7 10.76 -1.34 1.97
C LYS A 7 11.12 -0.13 1.10
N PRO A 8 10.46 0.07 -0.06
CA PRO A 8 10.60 1.33 -0.78
C PRO A 8 10.02 2.48 0.05
N SER A 9 10.32 3.72 -0.33
CA SER A 9 9.65 4.84 0.34
C SER A 9 8.20 4.94 -0.14
N SER A 10 7.26 5.23 0.76
CA SER A 10 5.84 5.44 0.41
C SER A 10 5.66 6.52 -0.67
N HIS A 11 6.57 7.50 -0.71
CA HIS A 11 6.56 8.52 -1.75
C HIS A 11 6.84 7.94 -3.13
N ASN A 12 7.90 7.14 -3.28
CA ASN A 12 8.22 6.52 -4.57
C ASN A 12 7.10 5.58 -5.03
N VAL A 13 6.41 4.92 -4.10
CA VAL A 13 5.23 4.11 -4.44
C VAL A 13 4.13 4.99 -5.06
N ILE A 14 3.70 6.06 -4.39
CA ILE A 14 2.56 6.85 -4.87
C ILE A 14 2.87 7.73 -6.08
N THR A 15 4.12 8.13 -6.29
CA THR A 15 4.54 8.92 -7.46
C THR A 15 4.94 8.07 -8.66
N GLY A 16 4.87 6.73 -8.54
CA GLY A 16 5.24 5.80 -9.62
C GLY A 16 6.74 5.63 -9.82
N GLY A 17 7.57 6.10 -8.88
CA GLY A 17 9.02 5.94 -8.90
C GLY A 17 9.53 4.61 -8.31
N TRP A 18 8.65 3.70 -7.89
CA TRP A 18 9.00 2.36 -7.44
C TRP A 18 8.53 1.30 -8.45
N THR A 19 9.48 0.48 -8.90
CA THR A 19 9.21 -0.71 -9.71
C THR A 19 9.31 -1.94 -8.81
N PRO A 20 8.24 -2.76 -8.67
CA PRO A 20 8.28 -3.98 -7.88
C PRO A 20 9.35 -4.95 -8.39
N SER A 21 10.08 -5.57 -7.45
CA SER A 21 10.97 -6.68 -7.76
C SER A 21 10.18 -7.97 -8.00
N ALA A 22 10.84 -9.03 -8.49
CA ALA A 22 10.22 -10.36 -8.59
C ALA A 22 9.74 -10.88 -7.21
N ALA A 23 10.47 -10.57 -6.14
CA ALA A 23 10.06 -10.92 -4.78
C ALA A 23 8.79 -10.17 -4.35
N ASP A 24 8.63 -8.92 -4.79
CA ASP A 24 7.43 -8.12 -4.52
C ASP A 24 6.22 -8.65 -5.27
N THR A 25 6.36 -8.92 -6.57
CA THR A 25 5.26 -9.45 -7.37
C THR A 25 4.81 -10.83 -6.87
N ASN A 26 5.75 -11.70 -6.50
CA ASN A 26 5.43 -13.02 -5.93
C ASN A 26 4.76 -12.91 -4.55
N ALA A 27 5.03 -11.83 -3.81
CA ALA A 27 4.38 -11.52 -2.54
C ALA A 27 3.05 -10.75 -2.71
N GLY A 28 2.58 -10.54 -3.94
CA GLY A 28 1.36 -9.78 -4.24
C GLY A 28 1.49 -8.27 -4.07
N ARG A 29 2.71 -7.73 -3.90
CA ARG A 29 2.97 -6.29 -3.71
C ARG A 29 3.09 -5.59 -5.05
N LEU A 30 2.01 -4.92 -5.46
CA LEU A 30 1.93 -4.14 -6.70
C LEU A 30 1.77 -2.64 -6.39
N PRO A 31 2.06 -1.72 -7.33
CA PRO A 31 1.94 -0.29 -7.06
C PRO A 31 0.52 0.09 -6.65
N GLY A 32 0.38 0.72 -5.49
CA GLY A 32 -0.92 0.94 -4.86
C GLY A 32 -0.82 1.58 -3.47
N TYR A 33 -1.97 2.02 -2.96
CA TYR A 33 -2.08 2.51 -1.58
C TYR A 33 -1.94 1.37 -0.56
N ASP A 34 -2.27 0.14 -0.96
CA ASP A 34 -2.07 -1.08 -0.19
C ASP A 34 -0.61 -1.32 0.23
N VAL A 35 0.35 -1.16 -0.69
CA VAL A 35 1.79 -1.30 -0.42
C VAL A 35 2.25 -0.21 0.56
N ILE A 36 1.66 0.97 0.53
CA ILE A 36 1.95 2.03 1.51
C ILE A 36 1.49 1.59 2.92
N THR A 37 0.32 0.96 3.02
CA THR A 37 -0.14 0.36 4.28
C THR A 37 0.81 -0.74 4.75
N ASN A 38 1.27 -1.60 3.83
CA ASN A 38 2.23 -2.66 4.11
C ASN A 38 3.58 -2.11 4.61
N ILE A 39 4.08 -1.02 4.01
CA ILE A 39 5.30 -0.32 4.47
C ILE A 39 5.14 0.21 5.90
N ILE A 40 3.97 0.77 6.24
CA ILE A 40 3.72 1.39 7.54
C ILE A 40 3.56 0.35 8.66
N ASN A 41 2.76 -0.70 8.43
CA ASN A 41 2.45 -1.68 9.48
C ASN A 41 2.03 -3.07 8.96
N GLY A 42 2.62 -3.53 7.84
CA GLY A 42 2.22 -4.76 7.17
C GLY A 42 2.26 -6.01 8.04
N GLU A 43 3.23 -6.10 8.95
CA GLU A 43 3.38 -7.23 9.89
C GLU A 43 2.19 -7.42 10.83
N LEU A 44 1.35 -6.39 11.00
CA LEU A 44 0.15 -6.47 11.82
C LEU A 44 -1.13 -6.42 10.99
N GLU A 45 -1.10 -5.85 9.80
CA GLU A 45 -2.31 -5.43 9.06
C GLU A 45 -2.50 -6.14 7.71
N CYS A 46 -1.45 -6.73 7.13
CA CYS A 46 -1.50 -7.30 5.77
C CYS A 46 -1.38 -8.84 5.77
N GLY A 47 -1.75 -9.46 4.64
CA GLY A 47 -1.56 -10.88 4.37
C GLY A 47 -2.42 -11.84 5.20
N ARG A 48 -3.48 -11.33 5.82
CA ARG A 48 -4.35 -12.08 6.74
C ARG A 48 -5.84 -11.87 6.48
N GLY A 49 -6.19 -11.46 5.25
CA GLY A 49 -7.55 -11.11 4.88
C GLY A 49 -7.96 -9.69 5.35
N PRO A 50 -9.27 -9.37 5.30
CA PRO A 50 -9.79 -8.06 5.67
C PRO A 50 -9.47 -7.65 7.10
N ASP A 51 -8.97 -6.42 7.26
CA ASP A 51 -8.62 -5.85 8.56
C ASP A 51 -9.26 -4.46 8.75
N SER A 52 -9.88 -4.21 9.91
CA SER A 52 -10.58 -2.94 10.18
C SER A 52 -9.66 -1.73 10.19
N ARG A 53 -8.37 -1.90 10.53
CA ARG A 53 -7.36 -0.83 10.49
C ARG A 53 -7.03 -0.46 9.06
N VAL A 54 -6.91 -1.45 8.17
CA VAL A 54 -6.72 -1.24 6.73
C VAL A 54 -7.95 -0.55 6.13
N GLN A 55 -9.16 -0.98 6.47
CA GLN A 55 -10.39 -0.32 6.02
C GLN A 55 -10.47 1.15 6.48
N SER A 56 -10.04 1.45 7.70
CA SER A 56 -9.96 2.84 8.20
C SER A 56 -8.98 3.68 7.36
N ARG A 57 -7.80 3.15 7.03
CA ARG A 57 -6.83 3.84 6.15
C ARG A 57 -7.42 4.11 4.77
N ILE A 58 -8.05 3.11 4.16
CA ILE A 58 -8.71 3.23 2.85
C ILE A 58 -9.81 4.29 2.91
N GLY A 59 -10.63 4.29 3.96
CA GLY A 59 -11.72 5.27 4.13
C GLY A 59 -11.23 6.71 4.17
N PHE A 60 -10.15 6.99 4.91
CA PHE A 60 -9.53 8.33 4.90
C PHE A 60 -8.95 8.69 3.53
N TYR A 61 -8.24 7.74 2.90
CA TYR A 61 -7.65 7.97 1.58
C TYR A 61 -8.71 8.29 0.52
N GLN A 62 -9.77 7.49 0.43
CA GLN A 62 -10.88 7.71 -0.50
C GLN A 62 -11.59 9.04 -0.25
N ARG A 63 -11.83 9.39 1.02
CA ARG A 63 -12.42 10.70 1.37
C ARG A 63 -11.56 11.85 0.84
N TYR A 64 -10.25 11.79 1.01
CA TYR A 64 -9.36 12.86 0.55
C TYR A 64 -9.24 12.89 -0.97
N CYS A 65 -9.18 11.74 -1.64
CA CYS A 65 -9.25 11.66 -3.10
C CYS A 65 -10.53 12.29 -3.64
N GLN A 66 -11.69 12.02 -3.01
CA GLN A 66 -12.97 12.62 -3.38
C GLN A 66 -12.94 14.16 -3.23
N LEU A 67 -12.45 14.67 -2.10
CA LEU A 67 -12.37 16.13 -1.87
C LEU A 67 -11.44 16.83 -2.86
N LEU A 68 -10.39 16.14 -3.31
CA LEU A 68 -9.41 16.66 -4.28
C LEU A 68 -9.82 16.44 -5.74
N GLY A 69 -10.92 15.73 -6.00
CA GLY A 69 -11.38 15.42 -7.36
C GLY A 69 -10.45 14.48 -8.13
N VAL A 70 -9.72 13.61 -7.44
CA VAL A 70 -8.78 12.65 -8.05
C VAL A 70 -9.25 11.21 -7.80
N SER A 71 -8.87 10.30 -8.71
CA SER A 71 -9.07 8.87 -8.49
C SER A 71 -8.14 8.36 -7.38
N PRO A 72 -8.61 7.48 -6.46
CA PRO A 72 -7.74 6.79 -5.51
C PRO A 72 -6.83 5.74 -6.19
N GLY A 73 -7.07 5.43 -7.47
CA GLY A 73 -6.32 4.39 -8.18
C GLY A 73 -6.74 2.97 -7.79
N ASN A 74 -5.94 2.01 -8.25
CA ASN A 74 -6.12 0.58 -7.98
C ASN A 74 -5.36 0.16 -6.72
N ASN A 75 -5.51 -1.11 -6.30
CA ASN A 75 -4.67 -1.73 -5.26
C ASN A 75 -4.75 -0.96 -3.93
N LEU A 76 -5.94 -0.95 -3.32
CA LEU A 76 -6.21 -0.17 -2.10
C LEU A 76 -6.06 -0.97 -0.81
N ASP A 77 -6.25 -2.29 -0.86
CA ASP A 77 -6.11 -3.18 0.29
C ASP A 77 -4.92 -4.15 0.19
N CYS A 78 -4.32 -4.47 1.34
CA CYS A 78 -3.19 -5.40 1.42
C CYS A 78 -3.60 -6.77 1.96
N ASN A 79 -4.86 -7.18 1.77
CA ASN A 79 -5.43 -8.38 2.40
C ASN A 79 -4.63 -9.65 2.03
N ASN A 80 -4.13 -9.70 0.80
CA ASN A 80 -3.41 -10.83 0.22
C ASN A 80 -1.92 -10.55 -0.01
N GLN A 81 -1.39 -9.42 0.48
CA GLN A 81 0.02 -9.09 0.34
C GLN A 81 0.84 -9.68 1.49
N ALA A 82 1.94 -10.37 1.19
CA ALA A 82 2.86 -10.75 2.25
C ALA A 82 3.50 -9.48 2.86
N PRO A 83 3.61 -9.39 4.20
CA PRO A 83 4.32 -8.30 4.86
C PRO A 83 5.75 -8.12 4.33
N PHE A 84 6.24 -6.87 4.35
CA PHE A 84 7.64 -6.55 4.07
C PHE A 84 8.57 -6.79 5.26
#